data_AF-A0A1E7F6F3-F1
#
_entry.id   AF-A0A1E7F6F3-F1
#
_cell.length_a   1.000
_cell.length_b   1.000
_cell.length_c   1.000
_cell.angle_alpha   90.00
_cell.angle_beta   90.00
_cell.angle_gamma   90.00
#
_symmetry.space_group_name_H-M   'P 1'
#
loop_
_entity.id
_entity.type
_entity.pdbx_description
1 polymer ?
#
loop_
_entity_poly.entity_id
_entity_poly.type
_entity_poly.pdbx_seq_one_letter_code
_entity_poly.pdbx_strand_id
1 'polypeptide(L)'
;MNLSLATKSLLLSMAVGALPAARAQNCSIALPDISDVMELAFPTWNVDENNVRIDGGGKWNPYYLTKRWNGLDPDLGGYPTPIDTRYPFEYAADFQGQPGAGSPHHCAVDYDPNSPIQACPKLITDNDDGEYGIGHTPPHIGLAVVRSALSECAEDEFADWFDFESETAPCDIKPDVLASMIRAKYPRDPDTGAVDYPPPVVPGSFEYFELEFPSPEGPPHWCTPAFWESGQWADFCPYVFEGENAGKYRHPHLALSATMQYIANSINPSVCGVEWDDRGQYPLIDDSSIAWADMESNEGDAQPTLPYSWPENGDTQVKNVPGLILLVSTESPPTEEEPIYSICIQ
;
A
#
# COMPACT_ATOMS: atom_id res chain seq x y z
N MET A 1 -55.17 -18.62 55.57
CA MET A 1 -54.65 -17.23 55.61
C MET A 1 -54.06 -16.97 54.23
N ASN A 2 -54.80 -16.38 53.28
CA ASN A 2 -54.87 -14.93 52.98
C ASN A 2 -53.47 -14.32 52.82
N LEU A 3 -53.06 -13.60 51.78
CA LEU A 3 -53.55 -13.12 50.47
C LEU A 3 -52.40 -12.22 49.94
N SER A 4 -52.40 -11.91 48.63
CA SER A 4 -51.78 -10.76 47.92
C SER A 4 -50.83 -11.27 46.82
N LEU A 5 -51.16 -11.25 45.52
CA LEU A 5 -51.62 -10.16 44.65
C LEU A 5 -50.73 -8.92 44.70
N ALA A 6 -49.71 -8.91 43.85
CA ALA A 6 -48.95 -7.77 43.33
C ALA A 6 -48.08 -8.37 42.20
N THR A 7 -48.07 -7.95 40.94
CA THR A 7 -48.62 -6.79 40.25
C THR A 7 -48.67 -7.17 38.77
N LYS A 8 -49.78 -6.87 38.09
CA LYS A 8 -49.90 -6.89 36.62
C LYS A 8 -49.24 -5.63 36.05
N SER A 9 -48.67 -5.78 34.85
CA SER A 9 -48.38 -4.74 33.84
C SER A 9 -47.14 -3.85 34.03
N LEU A 10 -46.13 -4.13 33.21
CA LEU A 10 -45.38 -3.15 32.40
C LEU A 10 -44.72 -3.96 31.25
N LEU A 11 -45.30 -4.02 30.05
CA LEU A 11 -45.09 -3.11 28.91
C LEU A 11 -43.64 -3.08 28.39
N LEU A 12 -43.51 -3.38 27.08
CA LEU A 12 -42.67 -2.69 26.10
C LEU A 12 -41.17 -2.55 26.47
N SER A 13 -40.19 -3.10 25.74
CA SER A 13 -40.04 -3.10 24.30
C SER A 13 -38.87 -4.03 23.97
N MET A 14 -39.10 -5.15 23.28
CA MET A 14 -38.04 -5.70 22.44
C MET A 14 -38.11 -4.88 21.15
N ALA A 15 -37.41 -3.75 21.16
CA ALA A 15 -36.95 -3.18 19.90
C ALA A 15 -35.98 -4.21 19.32
N VAL A 16 -36.50 -5.06 18.43
CA VAL A 16 -35.70 -5.56 17.33
C VAL A 16 -35.12 -4.30 16.71
N GLY A 17 -33.86 -4.03 17.02
CA GLY A 17 -33.07 -3.06 16.27
C GLY A 17 -33.02 -3.61 14.86
N ALA A 18 -34.02 -3.25 14.06
CA ALA A 18 -33.88 -3.26 12.63
C ALA A 18 -32.63 -2.42 12.38
N LEU A 19 -31.54 -3.10 11.98
CA LEU A 19 -30.50 -2.46 11.20
C LEU A 19 -31.23 -1.55 10.21
N PRO A 20 -30.88 -0.25 10.12
CA PRO A 20 -31.50 0.62 9.14
C PRO A 20 -31.38 -0.12 7.82
N ALA A 21 -32.54 -0.41 7.20
CA ALA A 21 -32.59 -1.00 5.88
C ALA A 21 -31.64 -0.16 5.04
N ALA A 22 -30.55 -0.77 4.56
CA ALA A 22 -29.58 -0.13 3.71
C ALA A 22 -30.38 0.55 2.61
N ARG A 23 -30.49 1.88 2.70
CA ARG A 23 -31.08 2.67 1.64
C ARG A 23 -30.16 2.36 0.48
N ALA A 24 -30.67 1.73 -0.57
CA ALA A 24 -29.89 1.48 -1.78
C ALA A 24 -29.43 2.85 -2.28
N GLN A 25 -28.23 3.23 -1.87
CA GLN A 25 -27.55 4.45 -2.26
C GLN A 25 -27.00 4.11 -3.64
N ASN A 26 -27.67 4.59 -4.67
CA ASN A 26 -27.19 4.47 -6.04
C ASN A 26 -26.05 5.47 -6.20
N CYS A 27 -24.84 5.08 -5.82
CA CYS A 27 -23.66 5.80 -6.27
C CYS A 27 -23.56 5.64 -7.79
N SER A 28 -23.07 6.66 -8.49
CA SER A 28 -22.84 6.62 -9.94
C SER A 28 -21.80 5.57 -10.34
N ILE A 29 -20.90 5.22 -9.41
CA ILE A 29 -19.89 4.19 -9.53
C ILE A 29 -20.12 3.18 -8.40
N ALA A 30 -20.37 1.92 -8.76
CA ALA A 30 -20.41 0.82 -7.80
C ALA A 30 -19.01 0.24 -7.68
N LEU A 31 -18.48 0.11 -6.46
CA LEU A 31 -17.16 -0.48 -6.26
C LEU A 31 -17.27 -2.01 -6.09
N PRO A 32 -16.64 -2.81 -6.96
CA PRO A 32 -16.57 -4.27 -6.80
C PRO A 32 -15.74 -4.70 -5.57
N ASP A 33 -15.61 -6.01 -5.38
CA ASP A 33 -14.65 -6.56 -4.44
C ASP A 33 -13.23 -6.09 -4.80
N ILE A 34 -12.37 -5.86 -3.79
CA ILE A 34 -11.02 -5.37 -4.06
C ILE A 34 -10.21 -6.36 -4.91
N SER A 35 -10.40 -7.66 -4.72
CA SER A 35 -9.72 -8.67 -5.53
C SER A 35 -10.13 -8.58 -7.01
N ASP A 36 -11.40 -8.31 -7.29
CA ASP A 36 -11.89 -8.12 -8.66
C ASP A 36 -11.30 -6.86 -9.30
N VAL A 37 -11.30 -5.75 -8.55
CA VAL A 37 -10.72 -4.47 -9.02
C VAL A 37 -9.23 -4.63 -9.30
N MET A 38 -8.52 -5.36 -8.45
CA MET A 38 -7.10 -5.63 -8.64
C MET A 38 -6.82 -6.55 -9.82
N GLU A 39 -7.62 -7.59 -10.05
CA GLU A 39 -7.44 -8.46 -11.22
C GLU A 39 -7.77 -7.72 -12.53
N LEU A 40 -8.69 -6.76 -12.51
CA LEU A 40 -8.96 -5.89 -13.66
C LEU A 40 -7.79 -4.96 -13.97
N ALA A 41 -7.23 -4.31 -12.94
CA ALA A 41 -6.14 -3.34 -13.12
C ALA A 41 -4.77 -4.02 -13.34
N PHE A 42 -4.56 -5.18 -12.73
CA PHE A 42 -3.32 -5.96 -12.77
C PHE A 42 -3.63 -7.41 -13.18
N PRO A 43 -4.04 -7.65 -14.44
CA PRO A 43 -4.44 -8.98 -14.87
C PRO A 43 -3.26 -9.95 -14.85
N THR A 44 -3.51 -11.14 -14.32
CA THR A 44 -2.49 -12.17 -14.13
C THR A 44 -2.43 -13.13 -15.31
N TRP A 45 -1.23 -13.67 -15.60
CA TRP A 45 -1.10 -14.69 -16.65
C TRP A 45 -1.72 -16.02 -16.22
N ASN A 46 -2.01 -16.87 -17.21
CA ASN A 46 -2.50 -18.22 -16.94
C ASN A 46 -1.38 -19.17 -16.49
N VAL A 47 -1.75 -20.15 -15.68
CA VAL A 47 -0.87 -21.20 -15.15
C VAL A 47 -1.54 -22.57 -15.26
N ASP A 48 -0.74 -23.63 -15.40
CA ASP A 48 -1.21 -25.00 -15.41
C ASP A 48 -1.35 -25.60 -13.99
N GLU A 49 -1.71 -26.89 -13.90
CA GLU A 49 -1.84 -27.61 -12.63
C GLU A 49 -0.53 -27.74 -11.83
N ASN A 50 0.61 -27.44 -12.44
CA ASN A 50 1.94 -27.45 -11.83
C ASN A 50 2.46 -26.03 -11.55
N ASN A 51 1.59 -25.01 -11.62
CA ASN A 51 1.92 -23.59 -11.47
C ASN A 51 2.90 -23.06 -12.53
N VAL A 52 2.98 -23.71 -13.70
CA VAL A 52 3.83 -23.26 -14.81
C VAL A 52 3.02 -22.31 -15.70
N ARG A 53 3.61 -21.17 -16.07
CA ARG A 53 2.99 -20.20 -17.00
C ARG A 53 2.63 -20.86 -18.33
N ILE A 54 1.41 -20.62 -18.79
CA ILE A 54 0.89 -21.07 -20.09
C ILE A 54 0.34 -19.88 -20.89
N ASP A 55 0.12 -20.07 -22.19
CA ASP A 55 -0.36 -19.02 -23.08
C ASP A 55 -1.69 -18.38 -22.60
N GLY A 56 -1.74 -17.05 -22.65
CA GLY A 56 -2.90 -16.23 -22.30
C GLY A 56 -2.87 -15.64 -20.89
N GLY A 57 -3.90 -14.84 -20.58
CA GLY A 57 -3.97 -14.03 -19.37
C GLY A 57 -3.26 -12.68 -19.53
N GLY A 58 -3.01 -12.01 -18.41
CA GLY A 58 -2.34 -10.72 -18.36
C GLY A 58 -0.83 -10.80 -18.13
N LYS A 59 -0.27 -9.68 -17.65
CA LYS A 59 1.16 -9.45 -17.49
C LYS A 59 1.71 -9.95 -16.15
N TRP A 60 0.88 -9.97 -15.12
CA TRP A 60 1.35 -10.12 -13.75
C TRP A 60 1.37 -11.58 -13.30
N ASN A 61 2.25 -11.88 -12.36
CA ASN A 61 2.36 -13.22 -11.84
C ASN A 61 1.22 -13.50 -10.83
N PRO A 62 0.36 -14.52 -11.02
CA PRO A 62 -0.75 -14.81 -10.12
C PRO A 62 -0.33 -15.29 -8.73
N TYR A 63 0.88 -15.83 -8.58
CA TYR A 63 1.35 -16.44 -7.34
C TYR A 63 2.42 -15.62 -6.62
N TYR A 64 3.08 -14.70 -7.32
CA TYR A 64 4.30 -14.07 -6.83
C TYR A 64 4.26 -12.56 -6.98
N LEU A 65 3.94 -11.90 -5.87
CA LEU A 65 4.30 -10.50 -5.66
C LEU A 65 5.42 -10.49 -4.62
N THR A 66 6.59 -11.07 -4.90
CA THR A 66 7.66 -11.09 -3.88
C THR A 66 8.31 -9.72 -3.79
N LYS A 67 8.48 -9.21 -2.57
CA LYS A 67 9.11 -7.90 -2.34
C LYS A 67 10.53 -7.82 -2.95
N ARG A 68 11.20 -8.96 -3.15
CA ARG A 68 12.52 -9.04 -3.81
C ARG A 68 12.53 -8.42 -5.21
N TRP A 69 11.50 -8.71 -6.00
CA TRP A 69 11.45 -8.32 -7.41
C TRP A 69 10.61 -7.07 -7.64
N ASN A 70 10.24 -6.34 -6.58
CA ASN A 70 9.49 -5.10 -6.70
C ASN A 70 10.20 -4.15 -7.64
N GLY A 71 9.46 -3.47 -8.51
CA GLY A 71 10.06 -2.53 -9.45
C GLY A 71 10.88 -3.19 -10.57
N LEU A 72 10.83 -4.53 -10.68
CA LEU A 72 11.46 -5.31 -11.74
C LEU A 72 10.42 -5.99 -12.64
N ASP A 73 10.92 -6.73 -13.63
CA ASP A 73 10.12 -7.44 -14.63
C ASP A 73 9.09 -8.37 -13.96
N PRO A 74 7.79 -8.29 -14.31
CA PRO A 74 6.77 -9.20 -13.82
C PRO A 74 7.06 -10.67 -14.05
N ASP A 75 7.82 -11.03 -15.10
CA ASP A 75 8.23 -12.40 -15.38
C ASP A 75 9.11 -12.99 -14.26
N LEU A 76 9.77 -12.14 -13.47
CA LEU A 76 10.51 -12.53 -12.28
C LEU A 76 9.62 -12.63 -11.02
N GLY A 77 8.34 -12.24 -11.10
CA GLY A 77 7.46 -12.05 -9.94
C GLY A 77 7.51 -10.63 -9.38
N GLY A 78 7.98 -9.67 -10.18
CA GLY A 78 8.02 -8.26 -9.83
C GLY A 78 6.68 -7.56 -9.95
N TYR A 79 6.46 -6.55 -9.10
CA TYR A 79 5.28 -5.70 -9.15
C TYR A 79 5.63 -4.24 -8.87
N PRO A 80 4.76 -3.28 -9.26
CA PRO A 80 5.03 -1.87 -9.11
C PRO A 80 5.27 -1.51 -7.64
N THR A 81 6.37 -0.83 -7.36
CA THR A 81 6.64 -0.20 -6.06
C THR A 81 5.64 0.94 -5.80
N PRO A 82 5.55 1.44 -4.55
CA PRO A 82 4.85 2.69 -4.28
C PRO A 82 5.29 3.85 -5.19
N ILE A 83 6.57 3.87 -5.60
CA ILE A 83 7.14 4.86 -6.52
C ILE A 83 6.55 4.70 -7.93
N ASP A 84 6.52 3.47 -8.45
CA ASP A 84 5.93 3.18 -9.77
C ASP A 84 4.44 3.52 -9.81
N THR A 85 3.71 3.21 -8.73
CA THR A 85 2.30 3.56 -8.57
C THR A 85 2.05 5.04 -8.25
N ARG A 86 3.11 5.83 -8.09
CA ARG A 86 3.08 7.26 -7.77
C ARG A 86 2.31 7.59 -6.50
N TYR A 87 2.46 6.76 -5.47
CA TYR A 87 1.84 7.03 -4.18
C TYR A 87 2.46 8.29 -3.54
N PRO A 88 1.68 9.37 -3.33
CA PRO A 88 2.25 10.68 -3.01
C PRO A 88 2.79 10.81 -1.59
N PHE A 89 2.47 9.86 -0.70
CA PHE A 89 2.84 9.90 0.71
C PHE A 89 3.79 8.76 1.09
N GLU A 90 4.51 8.20 0.12
CA GLU A 90 5.51 7.17 0.40
C GLU A 90 6.72 7.76 1.14
N TYR A 91 7.26 8.88 0.64
CA TYR A 91 8.54 9.47 1.10
C TYR A 91 9.65 8.42 1.18
N ALA A 92 9.88 7.72 0.07
CA ALA A 92 10.92 6.71 -0.04
C ALA A 92 12.32 7.28 0.26
N ALA A 93 13.11 6.56 1.03
CA ALA A 93 14.50 6.89 1.33
C ALA A 93 15.40 6.71 0.09
N ASP A 94 16.42 7.55 -0.03
CA ASP A 94 17.41 7.48 -1.11
C ASP A 94 18.09 6.12 -1.20
N PHE A 95 18.63 5.75 -2.37
CA PHE A 95 19.39 4.51 -2.54
C PHE A 95 20.88 4.76 -2.46
N GLN A 96 21.44 4.67 -1.26
CA GLN A 96 22.86 4.89 -1.00
C GLN A 96 23.55 3.65 -0.40
N GLY A 97 22.91 2.47 -0.51
CA GLY A 97 23.45 1.19 -0.02
C GLY A 97 23.06 0.83 1.41
N GLN A 98 22.27 1.67 2.09
CA GLN A 98 21.74 1.37 3.40
C GLN A 98 20.54 0.40 3.36
N PRO A 99 20.29 -0.35 4.44
CA PRO A 99 19.12 -1.20 4.58
C PRO A 99 17.81 -0.46 4.30
N GLY A 100 16.91 -1.08 3.53
CA GLY A 100 15.57 -0.55 3.30
C GLY A 100 15.51 0.71 2.43
N ALA A 101 16.59 1.09 1.73
CA ALA A 101 16.53 2.13 0.70
C ALA A 101 15.40 1.87 -0.31
N GLY A 102 14.67 2.92 -0.71
CA GLY A 102 13.45 2.80 -1.51
C GLY A 102 12.17 2.54 -0.73
N SER A 103 12.27 2.29 0.57
CA SER A 103 11.13 2.16 1.49
C SER A 103 10.93 3.45 2.29
N PRO A 104 9.88 3.60 3.10
CA PRO A 104 9.66 4.80 3.91
C PRO A 104 10.60 4.88 5.14
N HIS A 105 11.54 3.94 5.28
CA HIS A 105 12.50 3.85 6.38
C HIS A 105 13.84 4.49 6.00
N HIS A 106 14.21 5.57 6.68
CA HIS A 106 15.37 6.41 6.37
C HIS A 106 16.58 6.05 7.24
N CYS A 107 17.23 4.92 6.94
CA CYS A 107 18.49 4.56 7.61
C CYS A 107 19.63 5.50 7.17
N ALA A 108 20.62 5.71 8.04
CA ALA A 108 21.85 6.40 7.64
C ALA A 108 22.65 5.56 6.64
N VAL A 109 23.46 6.20 5.79
CA VAL A 109 24.27 5.51 4.75
C VAL A 109 25.23 4.48 5.36
N ASP A 110 25.73 4.73 6.56
CA ASP A 110 26.65 3.87 7.31
C ASP A 110 25.95 2.98 8.36
N TYR A 111 24.62 2.88 8.30
CA TYR A 111 23.85 2.04 9.22
C TYR A 111 24.25 0.57 9.06
N ASP A 112 24.34 -0.17 10.17
CA ASP A 112 24.76 -1.57 10.13
C ASP A 112 23.78 -2.37 9.26
N PRO A 113 24.25 -3.05 8.20
CA PRO A 113 23.40 -3.87 7.35
C PRO A 113 22.58 -4.89 8.15
N ASN A 114 23.11 -5.43 9.24
CA ASN A 114 22.40 -6.45 10.02
C ASN A 114 21.33 -5.88 10.95
N SER A 115 21.11 -4.57 10.95
CA SER A 115 20.11 -3.93 11.80
C SER A 115 18.70 -4.03 11.19
N PRO A 116 17.66 -4.26 12.01
CA PRO A 116 16.28 -4.23 11.54
C PRO A 116 15.90 -2.84 11.02
N ILE A 117 15.33 -2.73 9.81
CA ILE A 117 15.02 -1.43 9.21
C ILE A 117 13.94 -0.65 9.96
N GLN A 118 13.14 -1.30 10.81
CA GLN A 118 12.12 -0.63 11.63
C GLN A 118 12.72 0.24 12.73
N ALA A 119 14.00 0.04 13.04
CA ALA A 119 14.75 0.96 13.88
C ALA A 119 15.10 2.26 13.14
N CYS A 120 14.95 2.29 11.80
CA CYS A 120 15.17 3.48 11.01
C CYS A 120 13.93 4.38 11.02
N PRO A 121 14.14 5.70 11.15
CA PRO A 121 13.06 6.66 11.26
C PRO A 121 12.21 6.71 9.98
N LYS A 122 10.95 7.08 10.14
CA LYS A 122 10.06 7.47 9.04
C LYS A 122 9.85 8.97 9.07
N LEU A 123 9.53 9.55 7.92
CA LEU A 123 9.14 10.95 7.85
C LEU A 123 7.73 11.14 8.40
N ILE A 124 7.60 11.51 9.68
CA ILE A 124 6.33 11.84 10.31
C ILE A 124 6.30 13.34 10.57
N THR A 125 5.24 14.01 10.13
CA THR A 125 5.05 15.45 10.33
C THR A 125 3.93 15.71 11.33
N ASP A 126 3.99 16.84 12.02
CA ASP A 126 2.93 17.39 12.88
C ASP A 126 2.14 18.54 12.20
N ASN A 127 2.59 18.97 11.01
CA ASN A 127 2.05 20.08 10.26
C ASN A 127 1.90 19.73 8.77
N ASP A 128 0.68 19.82 8.24
CA ASP A 128 0.38 19.56 6.82
C ASP A 128 0.88 20.66 5.87
N ASP A 129 1.07 21.88 6.37
CA ASP A 129 1.54 23.02 5.56
C ASP A 129 3.07 23.11 5.51
N GLY A 130 3.77 22.12 6.08
CA GLY A 130 5.24 22.04 6.07
C GLY A 130 5.81 21.59 4.72
N GLU A 131 7.14 21.64 4.61
CA GLU A 131 7.88 21.22 3.41
C GLU A 131 7.71 19.73 3.06
N TYR A 132 7.18 18.95 4.00
CA TYR A 132 6.93 17.51 3.86
C TYR A 132 5.44 17.19 3.93
N GLY A 133 4.57 18.19 3.81
CA GLY A 133 3.13 17.99 3.75
C GLY A 133 2.61 17.17 4.93
N ILE A 134 1.75 16.20 4.61
CA ILE A 134 1.16 15.32 5.61
C ILE A 134 2.12 14.24 6.16
N GLY A 135 3.35 14.19 5.66
CA GLY A 135 4.34 13.15 5.97
C GLY A 135 4.00 11.79 5.36
N HIS A 136 4.74 10.76 5.76
CA HIS A 136 4.46 9.39 5.40
C HIS A 136 3.07 8.98 5.90
N THR A 137 2.22 8.54 4.99
CA THR A 137 0.94 7.93 5.32
C THR A 137 0.93 6.51 4.76
N PRO A 138 0.55 5.48 5.52
CA PRO A 138 0.49 4.13 4.98
C PRO A 138 -0.53 4.00 3.84
N PRO A 139 -0.24 3.26 2.74
CA PRO A 139 -1.17 3.16 1.60
C PRO A 139 -2.55 2.59 1.93
N HIS A 140 -2.67 1.73 2.96
CA HIS A 140 -3.97 1.19 3.40
C HIS A 140 -4.90 2.28 3.94
N ILE A 141 -4.35 3.37 4.49
CA ILE A 141 -5.10 4.54 4.90
C ILE A 141 -5.67 5.28 3.69
N GLY A 142 -4.86 5.46 2.64
CA GLY A 142 -5.30 6.03 1.37
C GLY A 142 -6.41 5.19 0.72
N LEU A 143 -6.24 3.86 0.67
CA LEU A 143 -7.26 2.93 0.19
C LEU A 143 -8.57 3.06 0.99
N ALA A 144 -8.47 3.06 2.32
CA ALA A 144 -9.63 3.12 3.20
C ALA A 144 -10.47 4.39 2.98
N VAL A 145 -9.84 5.55 2.81
CA VAL A 145 -10.59 6.81 2.61
C VAL A 145 -11.24 6.89 1.24
N VAL A 146 -10.57 6.44 0.18
CA VAL A 146 -11.13 6.42 -1.18
C VAL A 146 -12.32 5.47 -1.25
N ARG A 147 -12.21 4.26 -0.67
CA ARG A 147 -13.31 3.30 -0.61
C ARG A 147 -14.47 3.79 0.26
N SER A 148 -14.19 4.44 1.39
CA SER A 148 -15.22 5.06 2.26
C SER A 148 -16.00 6.12 1.48
N ALA A 149 -15.30 7.06 0.84
CA ALA A 149 -15.89 8.16 0.08
C ALA A 149 -16.80 7.66 -1.06
N LEU A 150 -16.37 6.61 -1.78
CA LEU A 150 -17.22 5.95 -2.78
C LEU A 150 -18.46 5.32 -2.15
N SER A 151 -18.32 4.60 -1.02
CA SER A 151 -19.44 3.90 -0.38
C SER A 151 -20.49 4.82 0.21
N GLU A 152 -20.08 6.03 0.62
CA GLU A 152 -20.95 7.06 1.18
C GLU A 152 -21.69 7.84 0.08
N CYS A 153 -21.36 7.58 -1.19
CA CYS A 153 -21.66 8.46 -2.33
C CYS A 153 -21.35 9.92 -1.98
N ALA A 154 -20.18 10.15 -1.36
CA ALA A 154 -19.89 11.40 -0.67
C ALA A 154 -19.94 12.63 -1.59
N GLU A 155 -19.80 12.47 -2.92
CA GLU A 155 -19.88 13.57 -3.89
C GLU A 155 -20.45 13.12 -5.24
N ASP A 156 -21.20 14.01 -5.90
CA ASP A 156 -21.67 13.84 -7.28
C ASP A 156 -20.55 14.16 -8.32
N GLU A 157 -19.33 14.49 -7.87
CA GLU A 157 -18.25 15.07 -8.69
C GLU A 157 -16.93 14.27 -8.59
N PHE A 158 -16.96 12.92 -8.62
CA PHE A 158 -15.74 12.08 -8.62
C PHE A 158 -14.73 12.45 -9.72
N ALA A 159 -15.17 13.11 -10.81
CA ALA A 159 -14.28 13.61 -11.85
C ALA A 159 -13.27 14.63 -11.32
N ASP A 160 -13.65 15.43 -10.31
CA ASP A 160 -12.80 16.47 -9.72
C ASP A 160 -11.70 15.90 -8.84
N TRP A 161 -11.69 14.59 -8.58
CA TRP A 161 -10.59 13.92 -7.90
C TRP A 161 -9.35 13.79 -8.80
N PHE A 162 -9.53 13.82 -10.11
CA PHE A 162 -8.49 13.56 -11.10
C PHE A 162 -8.12 14.83 -11.86
N ASP A 163 -6.94 14.82 -12.47
CA ASP A 163 -6.54 15.79 -13.50
C ASP A 163 -6.31 15.03 -14.81
N PHE A 164 -7.38 14.75 -15.55
CA PHE A 164 -7.32 13.95 -16.78
C PHE A 164 -6.47 14.59 -17.90
N GLU A 165 -6.10 15.86 -17.78
CA GLU A 165 -5.22 16.56 -18.71
C GLU A 165 -3.73 16.47 -18.30
N SER A 166 -3.44 15.90 -17.13
CA SER A 166 -2.07 15.70 -16.66
C SER A 166 -1.27 14.84 -17.63
N GLU A 167 -0.10 15.33 -18.03
CA GLU A 167 0.81 14.58 -18.89
C GLU A 167 1.47 13.38 -18.17
N THR A 168 1.47 13.37 -16.84
CA THR A 168 2.21 12.37 -16.04
C THR A 168 1.31 11.46 -15.22
N ALA A 169 0.18 11.97 -14.72
CA ALA A 169 -0.67 11.25 -13.78
C ALA A 169 -2.19 11.44 -14.01
N PRO A 170 -2.71 11.26 -15.24
CA PRO A 170 -4.10 11.60 -15.53
C PRO A 170 -5.15 10.71 -14.85
N CYS A 171 -4.74 9.56 -14.35
CA CYS A 171 -5.61 8.53 -13.76
C CYS A 171 -5.34 8.31 -12.27
N ASP A 172 -4.53 9.16 -11.65
CA ASP A 172 -4.25 9.11 -10.22
C ASP A 172 -5.04 10.23 -9.52
N ILE A 173 -5.56 9.96 -8.33
CA ILE A 173 -6.24 10.99 -7.54
C ILE A 173 -5.20 12.07 -7.18
N LYS A 174 -5.57 13.34 -7.36
CA LYS A 174 -4.69 14.46 -7.05
C LYS A 174 -4.23 14.40 -5.57
N PRO A 175 -2.93 14.63 -5.27
CA PRO A 175 -2.42 14.51 -3.91
C PRO A 175 -3.15 15.35 -2.86
N ASP A 176 -3.54 16.59 -3.20
CA ASP A 176 -4.29 17.49 -2.30
C ASP A 176 -5.71 16.99 -2.00
N VAL A 177 -6.37 16.39 -3.00
CA VAL A 177 -7.66 15.73 -2.81
C VAL A 177 -7.53 14.53 -1.89
N LEU A 178 -6.55 13.65 -2.14
CA LEU A 178 -6.33 12.48 -1.29
C LEU A 178 -5.94 12.87 0.14
N ALA A 179 -5.07 13.88 0.31
CA ALA A 179 -4.71 14.42 1.63
C ALA A 179 -5.93 14.96 2.37
N SER A 180 -6.82 15.68 1.68
CA SER A 180 -8.06 16.21 2.25
C SER A 180 -9.00 15.09 2.72
N MET A 181 -9.14 14.02 1.93
CA MET A 181 -9.90 12.82 2.33
C MET A 181 -9.30 12.14 3.58
N ILE A 182 -7.96 12.01 3.61
CA ILE A 182 -7.24 11.47 4.77
C ILE A 182 -7.53 12.32 6.00
N ARG A 183 -7.43 13.65 5.92
CA ARG A 183 -7.65 14.54 7.07
C ARG A 183 -9.11 14.62 7.52
N ALA A 184 -10.06 14.47 6.60
CA ALA A 184 -11.48 14.39 6.95
C ALA A 184 -11.78 13.18 7.84
N LYS A 185 -11.11 12.04 7.60
CA LYS A 185 -11.30 10.80 8.37
C LYS A 185 -10.35 10.67 9.56
N TYR A 186 -9.12 11.15 9.41
CA TYR A 186 -8.02 11.09 10.37
C TYR A 186 -7.48 12.51 10.64
N PRO A 187 -8.25 13.32 11.38
CA PRO A 187 -7.81 14.66 11.73
C PRO A 187 -6.59 14.59 12.65
N ARG A 188 -5.74 15.62 12.57
CA ARG A 188 -4.65 15.80 13.54
C ARG A 188 -5.22 16.08 14.92
N ASP A 189 -4.50 15.62 15.94
CA ASP A 189 -4.70 16.05 17.30
C ASP A 189 -4.45 17.57 17.40
N PRO A 190 -5.39 18.35 17.94
CA PRO A 190 -5.31 19.82 17.92
C PRO A 190 -4.22 20.39 18.83
N ASP A 191 -3.74 19.63 19.81
CA ASP A 191 -2.75 20.08 20.79
C ASP A 191 -1.33 19.69 20.39
N THR A 192 -1.17 18.54 19.74
CA THR A 192 0.13 17.95 19.42
C THR A 192 0.45 17.91 17.93
N GLY A 193 -0.55 18.09 17.06
CA GLY A 193 -0.41 17.90 15.62
C GLY A 193 -0.24 16.43 15.20
N ALA A 194 -0.17 15.48 16.14
CA ALA A 194 -0.02 14.07 15.83
C ALA A 194 -1.25 13.49 15.12
N VAL A 195 -1.07 12.39 14.38
CA VAL A 195 -2.18 11.63 13.79
C VAL A 195 -2.05 10.17 14.21
N ASP A 196 -3.17 9.55 14.55
CA ASP A 196 -3.24 8.13 14.89
C ASP A 196 -3.91 7.37 13.74
N TYR A 197 -3.12 6.60 13.01
CA TYR A 197 -3.62 5.75 11.93
C TYR A 197 -3.89 4.35 12.46
N PRO A 198 -5.11 3.82 12.32
CA PRO A 198 -5.44 2.50 12.82
C PRO A 198 -4.69 1.39 12.05
N PRO A 199 -4.40 0.26 12.72
CA PRO A 199 -3.80 -0.88 12.06
C PRO A 199 -4.81 -1.57 11.12
N PRO A 200 -4.36 -2.18 10.01
CA PRO A 200 -5.22 -2.76 8.97
C PRO A 200 -5.81 -4.15 9.31
N VAL A 201 -5.94 -4.48 10.59
CA VAL A 201 -6.20 -5.85 11.08
C VAL A 201 -7.57 -6.03 11.74
N VAL A 202 -8.45 -5.02 11.67
CA VAL A 202 -9.76 -5.04 12.34
C VAL A 202 -10.86 -5.41 11.34
N PRO A 203 -11.42 -6.64 11.36
CA PRO A 203 -12.43 -7.07 10.39
C PRO A 203 -13.64 -6.14 10.33
N GLY A 204 -14.07 -5.81 9.11
CA GLY A 204 -15.23 -4.94 8.86
C GLY A 204 -14.94 -3.44 8.97
N SER A 205 -13.71 -3.04 9.31
CA SER A 205 -13.24 -1.66 9.14
C SER A 205 -12.88 -1.39 7.67
N PHE A 206 -12.83 -0.12 7.26
CA PHE A 206 -12.42 0.23 5.90
C PHE A 206 -10.92 0.04 5.69
N GLU A 207 -10.18 0.01 6.78
CA GLU A 207 -8.74 -0.14 6.87
C GLU A 207 -8.34 -1.62 6.86
N TYR A 208 -9.32 -2.52 7.01
CA TYR A 208 -9.12 -3.94 7.01
C TYR A 208 -8.60 -4.45 5.67
N PHE A 209 -7.45 -5.12 5.72
CA PHE A 209 -6.82 -5.70 4.53
C PHE A 209 -6.22 -7.06 4.89
N GLU A 210 -7.12 -8.03 5.08
CA GLU A 210 -6.88 -9.35 5.68
C GLU A 210 -5.68 -10.10 5.13
N LEU A 211 -5.52 -10.12 3.81
CA LEU A 211 -4.51 -10.94 3.16
C LEU A 211 -3.12 -10.31 3.21
N GLU A 212 -3.04 -8.99 3.44
CA GLU A 212 -1.76 -8.33 3.68
C GLU A 212 -1.36 -8.33 5.15
N PHE A 213 -2.33 -8.31 6.05
CA PHE A 213 -2.06 -8.30 7.49
C PHE A 213 -2.89 -9.38 8.17
N PRO A 214 -2.58 -10.69 7.93
CA PRO A 214 -3.36 -11.77 8.48
C PRO A 214 -3.27 -11.72 10.01
N SER A 215 -4.40 -11.46 10.64
CA SER A 215 -4.55 -11.48 12.09
C SER A 215 -5.66 -12.48 12.40
N PRO A 216 -5.40 -13.51 13.24
CA PRO A 216 -4.24 -13.70 14.10
C PRO A 216 -3.08 -14.54 13.50
N GLU A 217 -3.14 -14.94 12.22
CA GLU A 217 -2.22 -15.95 11.66
C GLU A 217 -0.75 -15.49 11.45
N GLY A 218 -0.43 -14.22 11.69
CA GLY A 218 0.93 -13.69 11.53
C GLY A 218 1.12 -13.02 10.17
N PRO A 219 2.26 -12.33 9.96
CA PRO A 219 2.48 -11.58 8.73
C PRO A 219 2.32 -12.48 7.50
N PRO A 220 1.94 -11.92 6.35
CA PRO A 220 1.67 -12.65 5.11
C PRO A 220 2.93 -13.33 4.52
N HIS A 221 4.03 -13.24 5.25
CA HIS A 221 5.37 -13.65 4.91
C HIS A 221 5.62 -15.09 5.35
N TRP A 222 5.95 -15.94 4.40
CA TRP A 222 6.36 -17.32 4.62
C TRP A 222 7.86 -17.36 4.94
N CYS A 223 8.20 -17.27 6.23
CA CYS A 223 9.56 -17.52 6.70
C CYS A 223 9.75 -18.94 7.21
N THR A 224 10.90 -19.54 6.92
CA THR A 224 11.31 -20.81 7.52
C THR A 224 11.51 -20.67 9.04
N PRO A 225 11.33 -21.74 9.83
CA PRO A 225 11.62 -21.71 11.26
C PRO A 225 13.04 -21.22 11.59
N ALA A 226 14.03 -21.59 10.77
CA ALA A 226 15.41 -21.13 10.95
C ALA A 226 15.54 -19.61 10.78
N PHE A 227 14.82 -19.01 9.83
CA PHE A 227 14.80 -17.56 9.66
C PHE A 227 14.10 -16.86 10.83
N TRP A 228 12.97 -17.39 11.30
CA TRP A 228 12.31 -16.89 12.51
C TRP A 228 13.24 -16.92 13.74
N GLU A 229 13.96 -18.01 13.94
CA GLU A 229 14.90 -18.18 15.06
C GLU A 229 16.11 -17.24 14.97
N SER A 230 16.43 -16.72 13.78
CA SER A 230 17.52 -15.75 13.60
C SER A 230 17.21 -14.37 14.21
N GLY A 231 15.93 -14.06 14.46
CA GLY A 231 15.47 -12.75 14.93
C GLY A 231 15.53 -11.64 13.88
N GLN A 232 15.82 -11.98 12.63
CA GLN A 232 15.84 -11.05 11.50
C GLN A 232 14.43 -10.72 11.01
N TRP A 233 14.32 -9.67 10.21
CA TRP A 233 13.02 -9.14 9.83
C TRP A 233 12.32 -10.00 8.76
N ALA A 234 11.16 -10.53 9.15
CA ALA A 234 10.34 -11.41 8.33
C ALA A 234 9.76 -10.78 7.06
N ASP A 235 9.70 -9.45 6.94
CA ASP A 235 9.17 -8.82 5.72
C ASP A 235 10.03 -9.07 4.48
N PHE A 236 11.27 -9.53 4.66
CA PHE A 236 12.13 -9.95 3.56
C PHE A 236 11.82 -11.35 3.05
N CYS A 237 11.04 -12.13 3.79
CA CYS A 237 10.58 -13.44 3.34
C CYS A 237 9.53 -13.30 2.22
N PRO A 238 9.45 -14.29 1.32
CA PRO A 238 8.42 -14.32 0.29
C PRO A 238 7.04 -14.37 0.94
N TYR A 239 6.02 -13.93 0.20
CA TYR A 239 4.64 -14.04 0.67
C TYR A 239 4.13 -15.48 0.61
N VAL A 240 2.92 -15.70 1.15
CA VAL A 240 2.22 -16.99 1.13
C VAL A 240 2.26 -17.62 -0.27
N PHE A 241 3.12 -18.64 -0.40
CA PHE A 241 3.37 -19.38 -1.65
C PHE A 241 2.54 -20.67 -1.73
N GLU A 242 2.19 -21.26 -0.59
CA GLU A 242 1.48 -22.54 -0.52
C GLU A 242 0.10 -22.42 0.12
N GLY A 243 -0.76 -23.40 -0.15
CA GLY A 243 -2.06 -23.55 0.49
C GLY A 243 -3.17 -22.70 -0.14
N GLU A 244 -4.30 -22.62 0.54
CA GLU A 244 -5.52 -21.97 0.03
C GLU A 244 -5.35 -20.47 -0.23
N ASN A 245 -4.35 -19.83 0.39
CA ASN A 245 -4.09 -18.40 0.27
C ASN A 245 -2.97 -18.04 -0.71
N ALA A 246 -2.36 -19.05 -1.34
CA ALA A 246 -1.35 -18.84 -2.37
C ALA A 246 -1.89 -17.93 -3.50
N GLY A 247 -1.12 -16.90 -3.86
CA GLY A 247 -1.48 -15.98 -4.93
C GLY A 247 -2.67 -15.06 -4.64
N LYS A 248 -3.24 -15.09 -3.42
CA LYS A 248 -4.29 -14.13 -3.02
C LYS A 248 -3.73 -12.85 -2.42
N TYR A 249 -2.45 -12.86 -2.02
CA TYR A 249 -1.77 -11.70 -1.46
C TYR A 249 -1.75 -10.53 -2.44
N ARG A 250 -2.05 -9.34 -1.94
CA ARG A 250 -2.05 -8.09 -2.69
C ARG A 250 -1.58 -6.97 -1.75
N HIS A 251 -0.78 -6.04 -2.25
CA HIS A 251 -0.33 -4.88 -1.47
C HIS A 251 -1.34 -3.72 -1.52
N PRO A 252 -1.32 -2.78 -0.54
CA PRO A 252 -2.37 -1.80 -0.39
C PRO A 252 -2.13 -0.62 -1.32
N HIS A 253 -0.89 -0.32 -1.73
CA HIS A 253 -0.61 0.65 -2.77
C HIS A 253 -1.10 0.15 -4.13
N LEU A 254 -0.91 -1.14 -4.45
CA LEU A 254 -1.50 -1.74 -5.66
C LEU A 254 -3.02 -1.70 -5.61
N ALA A 255 -3.61 -2.04 -4.46
CA ALA A 255 -5.06 -1.99 -4.26
C ALA A 255 -5.62 -0.56 -4.42
N LEU A 256 -4.91 0.43 -3.89
CA LEU A 256 -5.23 1.84 -4.06
C LEU A 256 -5.14 2.24 -5.54
N SER A 257 -4.04 1.93 -6.22
CA SER A 257 -3.87 2.24 -7.64
C SER A 257 -4.89 1.55 -8.54
N ALA A 258 -5.25 0.30 -8.25
CA ALA A 258 -6.31 -0.41 -8.95
C ALA A 258 -7.66 0.29 -8.75
N THR A 259 -7.95 0.72 -7.52
CA THR A 259 -9.15 1.48 -7.19
C THR A 259 -9.19 2.82 -7.94
N MET A 260 -8.08 3.57 -7.95
CA MET A 260 -7.97 4.83 -8.70
C MET A 260 -8.17 4.60 -10.20
N GLN A 261 -7.52 3.58 -10.78
CA GLN A 261 -7.68 3.21 -12.19
C GLN A 261 -9.13 2.88 -12.55
N TYR A 262 -9.80 2.09 -11.71
CA TYR A 262 -11.20 1.70 -11.91
C TYR A 262 -12.15 2.91 -11.92
N ILE A 263 -11.99 3.81 -10.95
CA ILE A 263 -12.79 5.04 -10.86
C ILE A 263 -12.52 5.92 -12.08
N ALA A 264 -11.24 6.16 -12.39
CA ALA A 264 -10.82 7.01 -13.50
C ALA A 264 -11.32 6.49 -14.85
N ASN A 265 -11.21 5.18 -15.09
CA ASN A 265 -11.74 4.53 -16.30
C ASN A 265 -13.27 4.63 -16.38
N SER A 266 -13.97 4.49 -15.27
CA SER A 266 -15.43 4.62 -15.22
C SER A 266 -15.91 6.02 -15.59
N ILE A 267 -15.09 7.04 -15.33
CA ILE A 267 -15.39 8.45 -15.62
C ILE A 267 -14.92 8.86 -17.03
N ASN A 268 -13.68 8.51 -17.38
CA ASN A 268 -13.03 8.92 -18.63
C ASN A 268 -12.24 7.75 -19.27
N PRO A 269 -12.94 6.79 -19.90
CA PRO A 269 -12.31 5.60 -20.48
C PRO A 269 -11.46 5.90 -21.72
N SER A 270 -11.58 7.10 -22.30
CA SER A 270 -10.72 7.53 -23.42
C SER A 270 -9.33 7.96 -22.98
N VAL A 271 -9.17 8.37 -21.72
CA VAL A 271 -7.87 8.77 -21.12
C VAL A 271 -7.31 7.66 -20.26
N CYS A 272 -8.16 7.03 -19.45
CA CYS A 272 -7.76 6.00 -18.50
C CYS A 272 -8.26 4.65 -18.99
N GLY A 273 -7.34 3.76 -19.37
CA GLY A 273 -7.64 2.39 -19.78
C GLY A 273 -8.20 1.52 -18.65
N VAL A 274 -8.44 0.24 -18.90
CA VAL A 274 -8.94 -0.69 -17.87
C VAL A 274 -7.78 -1.17 -17.00
N GLU A 275 -6.66 -1.50 -17.63
CA GLU A 275 -5.47 -1.98 -16.95
C GLU A 275 -4.64 -0.79 -16.44
N TRP A 276 -3.98 -0.96 -15.30
CA TRP A 276 -3.11 0.08 -14.74
C TRP A 276 -1.95 0.42 -15.70
N ASP A 277 -1.43 -0.59 -16.40
CA ASP A 277 -0.34 -0.44 -17.38
C ASP A 277 -0.84 -0.13 -18.81
N ASP A 278 -2.12 0.20 -19.03
CA ASP A 278 -2.59 0.74 -20.33
C ASP A 278 -1.93 2.09 -20.68
N ARG A 279 -1.34 2.73 -19.67
CA ARG A 279 -0.47 3.91 -19.78
C ARG A 279 0.88 3.56 -20.44
N GLY A 280 1.16 2.26 -20.56
CA GLY A 280 2.23 1.63 -21.34
C GLY A 280 3.60 2.08 -20.92
N GLN A 281 4.09 1.61 -19.76
CA GLN A 281 5.32 2.19 -19.20
C GLN A 281 6.00 1.36 -18.10
N TYR A 282 5.50 0.19 -17.68
CA TYR A 282 6.17 -0.57 -16.62
C TYR A 282 7.08 -1.71 -17.14
N PRO A 283 8.30 -1.90 -16.59
CA PRO A 283 8.98 -0.99 -15.66
C PRO A 283 9.43 0.32 -16.37
N LEU A 284 9.27 1.47 -15.69
CA LEU A 284 9.45 2.81 -16.28
C LEU A 284 10.92 3.25 -16.30
N ILE A 285 11.66 2.84 -15.28
CA ILE A 285 13.10 3.01 -15.16
C ILE A 285 13.74 1.63 -15.13
N ASP A 286 15.00 1.53 -15.58
CA ASP A 286 15.82 0.36 -15.28
C ASP A 286 15.98 0.33 -13.75
N ASP A 287 15.11 -0.46 -13.11
CA ASP A 287 15.16 -0.87 -11.72
C ASP A 287 14.75 0.18 -10.66
N SER A 288 13.45 0.25 -10.34
CA SER A 288 12.90 0.98 -9.18
C SER A 288 12.90 0.15 -7.88
N SER A 289 13.54 -1.03 -7.88
CA SER A 289 13.45 -1.97 -6.75
C SER A 289 14.00 -1.39 -5.47
N ILE A 290 13.27 -1.64 -4.37
CA ILE A 290 13.69 -1.42 -3.00
C ILE A 290 14.97 -2.24 -2.76
N ALA A 291 15.94 -1.67 -2.07
CA ALA A 291 17.14 -2.42 -1.69
C ALA A 291 16.71 -3.66 -0.89
N TRP A 292 17.23 -4.81 -1.29
CA TRP A 292 16.84 -6.10 -0.74
C TRP A 292 18.04 -6.86 -0.16
N ALA A 293 17.76 -7.72 0.82
CA ALA A 293 18.75 -8.64 1.37
C ALA A 293 19.13 -9.73 0.35
N ASP A 294 20.29 -10.35 0.52
CA ASP A 294 20.65 -11.52 -0.28
C ASP A 294 19.70 -12.68 0.01
N MET A 295 19.29 -13.39 -1.03
CA MET A 295 18.38 -14.53 -0.94
C MET A 295 19.12 -15.83 -1.23
N GLU A 296 18.68 -16.95 -0.66
CA GLU A 296 19.37 -18.24 -0.77
C GLU A 296 19.36 -18.86 -2.18
N SER A 297 18.42 -18.44 -3.03
CA SER A 297 18.25 -18.88 -4.42
C SER A 297 17.57 -17.79 -5.25
N ASN A 298 17.30 -18.01 -6.55
CA ASN A 298 16.54 -17.09 -7.41
C ASN A 298 15.06 -17.48 -7.58
N GLU A 299 14.61 -18.47 -6.82
CA GLU A 299 13.23 -18.96 -6.89
C GLU A 299 12.27 -18.01 -6.14
N GLY A 300 10.99 -18.06 -6.49
CA GLY A 300 9.98 -17.18 -5.89
C GLY A 300 9.66 -17.46 -4.42
N ASP A 301 10.04 -18.63 -3.90
CA ASP A 301 9.97 -19.04 -2.49
C ASP A 301 11.29 -18.85 -1.72
N ALA A 302 12.32 -18.29 -2.35
CA ALA A 302 13.63 -18.14 -1.73
C ALA A 302 13.52 -17.38 -0.40
N GLN A 303 14.17 -17.91 0.64
CA GLN A 303 14.33 -17.22 1.91
C GLN A 303 15.51 -16.23 1.86
N PRO A 304 15.53 -15.20 2.73
CA PRO A 304 16.74 -14.42 2.90
C PRO A 304 17.86 -15.31 3.47
N THR A 305 19.08 -15.09 3.01
CA THR A 305 20.25 -15.91 3.34
C THR A 305 20.53 -15.89 4.85
N LEU A 306 21.01 -17.00 5.40
CA LEU A 306 21.56 -17.08 6.75
C LEU A 306 23.05 -17.49 6.71
N PRO A 307 23.98 -16.74 7.35
CA PRO A 307 23.75 -15.50 8.10
C PRO A 307 23.21 -14.39 7.18
N TYR A 308 22.36 -13.54 7.75
CA TYR A 308 21.73 -12.43 7.04
C TYR A 308 22.80 -11.52 6.44
N SER A 309 22.67 -11.23 5.16
CA SER A 309 23.59 -10.37 4.44
C SER A 309 22.82 -9.43 3.54
N TRP A 310 23.33 -8.22 3.45
CA TRP A 310 23.00 -7.32 2.35
C TRP A 310 23.99 -7.58 1.23
N PRO A 311 23.58 -7.38 -0.04
CA PRO A 311 24.47 -7.49 -1.19
C PRO A 311 25.77 -6.74 -0.89
N GLU A 312 26.93 -7.33 -1.22
CA GLU A 312 28.22 -6.66 -1.02
C GLU A 312 28.13 -5.22 -1.57
N ASN A 313 28.59 -4.22 -0.82
CA ASN A 313 28.46 -2.77 -1.13
C ASN A 313 28.87 -2.34 -2.57
N GLY A 314 29.45 -3.24 -3.38
CA GLY A 314 29.72 -3.03 -4.80
C GLY A 314 28.54 -3.33 -5.74
N ASP A 315 27.57 -4.13 -5.32
CA ASP A 315 26.36 -4.50 -6.06
C ASP A 315 25.10 -3.76 -5.59
N THR A 316 25.14 -3.09 -4.43
CA THR A 316 24.14 -2.08 -4.06
C THR A 316 24.24 -0.93 -5.06
N GLN A 317 23.46 -1.03 -6.14
CA GLN A 317 23.37 0.03 -7.11
C GLN A 317 22.89 1.28 -6.40
N VAL A 318 23.74 2.30 -6.33
CA VAL A 318 23.30 3.66 -6.01
C VAL A 318 22.36 4.07 -7.13
N LYS A 319 21.07 4.14 -6.81
CA LYS A 319 20.03 4.51 -7.77
C LYS A 319 19.51 5.88 -7.40
N ASN A 320 19.61 6.82 -8.32
CA ASN A 320 18.85 8.06 -8.19
C ASN A 320 17.42 7.77 -8.62
N VAL A 321 16.66 7.13 -7.73
CA VAL A 321 15.21 7.08 -7.90
C VAL A 321 14.69 8.43 -7.44
N PRO A 322 13.99 9.21 -8.29
CA PRO A 322 13.36 10.44 -7.85
C PRO A 322 12.39 10.09 -6.71
N GLY A 323 12.73 10.44 -5.48
CA GLY A 323 11.77 10.43 -4.40
C GLY A 323 10.57 11.27 -4.83
N LEU A 324 9.36 10.75 -4.66
CA LEU A 324 8.14 11.52 -4.87
C LEU A 324 8.03 12.56 -3.75
N ILE A 325 8.81 13.63 -3.83
CA ILE A 325 8.45 14.90 -3.18
C ILE A 325 7.38 15.51 -4.09
N LEU A 326 6.18 14.94 -4.05
CA LEU A 326 4.99 15.54 -4.68
C LEU A 326 4.47 16.64 -3.77
N LEU A 327 5.29 17.68 -3.56
CA LEU A 327 4.78 19.01 -3.31
C LEU A 327 5.15 19.83 -4.52
N VAL A 328 4.10 20.32 -5.17
CA VAL A 328 4.08 21.30 -6.26
C VAL A 328 5.42 22.04 -6.38
N SER A 329 6.18 21.73 -7.43
CA SER A 329 7.33 22.54 -7.83
C SER A 329 6.86 23.97 -8.07
N THR A 330 7.00 24.83 -7.06
CA THR A 330 7.30 26.22 -7.29
C THR A 330 8.80 26.38 -7.06
N GLU A 331 9.51 26.38 -8.18
CA GLU A 331 10.90 26.81 -8.37
C GLU A 331 12.02 25.80 -8.05
N SER A 332 12.70 25.39 -9.12
CA SER A 332 14.06 24.87 -9.30
C SER A 332 14.68 23.92 -8.25
N PRO A 333 15.30 22.80 -8.69
CA PRO A 333 15.98 21.88 -7.78
C PRO A 333 17.10 22.60 -7.00
N PRO A 334 17.30 22.28 -5.71
CA PRO A 334 18.41 22.81 -4.95
C PRO A 334 19.72 22.33 -5.58
N THR A 335 20.54 23.29 -6.01
CA THR A 335 21.93 23.03 -6.40
C THR A 335 22.72 22.61 -5.17
N GLU A 336 23.31 21.42 -5.26
CA GLU A 336 24.37 20.78 -4.45
C GLU A 336 24.84 21.42 -3.13
N GLU A 337 25.05 20.51 -2.16
CA GLU A 337 25.81 20.62 -0.91
C GLU A 337 25.18 21.40 0.26
N GLU A 338 24.09 20.87 0.83
CA GLU A 338 23.90 20.98 2.28
C GLU A 338 23.55 19.60 2.89
N PRO A 339 24.18 19.23 4.03
CA PRO A 339 23.86 17.97 4.71
C PRO A 339 22.43 18.03 5.24
N ILE A 340 21.66 16.98 4.95
CA ILE A 340 20.29 16.78 5.43
C ILE A 340 20.30 16.83 6.97
N TYR A 341 19.84 17.93 7.54
CA TYR A 341 19.72 18.11 8.99
C TYR A 341 18.34 17.64 9.48
N SER A 342 18.36 16.99 10.64
CA SER A 342 17.25 16.82 11.58
C SER A 342 16.02 16.05 11.07
N ILE A 343 16.21 14.75 10.83
CA ILE A 343 15.12 13.78 10.99
C ILE A 343 14.70 13.79 12.47
N CYS A 344 13.46 14.16 12.77
CA CYS A 344 12.92 14.06 14.12
C CYS A 344 12.88 12.59 14.54
N ILE A 345 13.72 12.23 15.51
CA ILE A 345 13.69 10.95 16.20
C ILE A 345 12.56 11.03 17.23
N GLN A 346 11.49 10.26 17.04
CA GLN A 346 10.60 9.83 18.11
C GLN A 346 10.56 8.31 18.17
#